data_AF-A0A3M8DWW5-F1
#
_entry.id   AF-A0A3M8DWW5-F1
#
_cell.length_a   1.000
_cell.length_b   1.000
_cell.length_c   1.000
_cell.angle_alpha   90.00
_cell.angle_beta   90.00
_cell.angle_gamma   90.00
#
_symmetry.space_group_name_H-M   'P 1'
#
loop_
_entity.id
_entity.type
_entity.pdbx_description
1 polymer ?
#
loop_
_entity_poly.entity_id
_entity_poly.type
_entity_poly.pdbx_seq_one_letter_code
_entity_poly.pdbx_strand_id
1 'polypeptide(L)'
;MGIALTADSTANNVDNPLEITFVDNANWETNVTAVSVDGIALATGKYSLSSGKLTIKQGVIQNAGDHTISVTATGYQPSVVTQTVTAGEAILANSSAVALSDTNSDDEFFTEVTLTAKDQYGNPVSGYQFKYALTVVQGEDPADTYKVDGLDVTENKGVTELQQLTDADGQVKLLIIYADTMGNTDELTYKIYLNDGTTMIPVTNL
;
A
#
# COMPACT_ATOMS: atom_id res chain seq x y z
N MET A 1 4.98 20.27 34.69
CA MET A 1 4.10 19.27 34.04
C MET A 1 4.47 19.22 32.56
N GLY A 2 4.23 18.11 31.86
CA GLY A 2 4.40 18.03 30.40
C GLY A 2 3.16 18.56 29.67
N ILE A 3 3.25 18.78 28.37
CA ILE A 3 2.11 19.13 27.51
C ILE A 3 1.56 17.84 26.89
N ALA A 4 0.23 17.69 26.87
CA ALA A 4 -0.39 16.56 26.21
C ALA A 4 -0.37 16.77 24.68
N LEU A 5 0.22 15.82 23.97
CA LEU A 5 0.29 15.81 22.50
C LEU A 5 -0.82 14.90 21.95
N THR A 6 -1.39 15.28 20.81
CA THR A 6 -2.40 14.52 20.08
C THR A 6 -1.84 14.14 18.71
N ALA A 7 -1.88 12.84 18.40
CA ALA A 7 -1.41 12.30 17.14
C ALA A 7 -2.24 12.84 15.96
N ASP A 8 -1.59 12.93 14.81
CA ASP A 8 -2.24 13.15 13.54
C ASP A 8 -3.06 11.91 13.14
N SER A 9 -4.28 12.15 12.66
CA SER A 9 -5.22 11.10 12.22
C SER A 9 -5.71 11.31 10.79
N THR A 10 -5.20 12.33 10.10
CA THR A 10 -5.64 12.72 8.76
C THR A 10 -4.45 12.84 7.84
N ALA A 11 -4.45 12.10 6.72
CA ALA A 11 -3.30 12.02 5.82
C ALA A 11 -1.99 11.67 6.57
N ASN A 12 -2.08 10.86 7.62
CA ASN A 12 -0.95 10.40 8.44
C ASN A 12 -0.17 9.29 7.71
N ASN A 13 0.34 9.58 6.53
CA ASN A 13 1.19 8.68 5.75
C ASN A 13 2.55 9.31 5.46
N VAL A 14 3.49 8.50 4.99
CA VAL A 14 4.87 8.90 4.69
C VAL A 14 5.00 9.94 3.56
N ASP A 15 3.95 10.14 2.76
CA ASP A 15 3.91 11.13 1.67
C ASP A 15 3.45 12.52 2.12
N ASN A 16 3.05 12.67 3.39
CA ASN A 16 2.55 13.93 3.92
C ASN A 16 3.35 14.40 5.15
N PRO A 17 3.34 15.71 5.45
CA PRO A 17 3.77 16.18 6.76
C PRO A 17 2.81 15.65 7.83
N LEU A 18 3.34 15.39 9.04
CA LEU A 18 2.53 14.95 10.17
C LEU A 18 2.30 16.12 11.12
N GLU A 19 1.04 16.36 11.45
CA GLU A 19 0.58 17.47 12.30
C GLU A 19 0.21 17.00 13.70
N ILE A 20 1.16 17.08 14.63
CA ILE A 20 0.93 16.79 16.05
C ILE A 20 0.35 18.04 16.72
N THR A 21 -0.83 17.92 17.31
CA THR A 21 -1.54 19.05 17.91
C THR A 21 -1.49 19.01 19.44
N PHE A 22 -1.58 20.18 20.07
CA PHE A 22 -1.59 20.33 21.53
C PHE A 22 -2.28 21.64 21.93
N VAL A 23 -2.60 21.77 23.22
CA VAL A 23 -3.14 23.02 23.76
C VAL A 23 -2.05 24.10 23.74
N ASP A 24 -2.30 25.19 23.03
CA ASP A 24 -1.40 26.34 22.90
C ASP A 24 -0.77 26.76 24.24
N ASN A 25 0.56 26.89 24.24
CA ASN A 25 1.32 27.27 25.42
C ASN A 25 2.63 27.97 25.02
N ALA A 26 2.56 29.28 24.81
CA ALA A 26 3.69 30.09 24.39
C ALA A 26 4.95 29.94 25.27
N ASN A 27 4.80 29.75 26.60
CA ASN A 27 5.95 29.53 27.48
C ASN A 27 6.63 28.19 27.23
N TRP A 28 5.85 27.13 26.98
CA TRP A 28 6.41 25.82 26.64
C TRP A 28 7.06 25.86 25.26
N GLU A 29 6.38 26.43 24.26
CA GLU A 29 6.84 26.50 22.87
C GLU A 29 8.19 27.22 22.75
N THR A 30 8.35 28.37 23.44
CA THR A 30 9.60 29.14 23.44
C THR A 30 10.75 28.45 24.20
N ASN A 31 10.44 27.47 25.04
CA ASN A 31 11.43 26.69 25.79
C ASN A 31 11.73 25.32 25.17
N VAL A 32 11.12 24.95 24.03
CA VAL A 32 11.42 23.70 23.32
C VAL A 32 12.88 23.70 22.88
N THR A 33 13.61 22.65 23.27
CA THR A 33 15.03 22.47 22.96
C THR A 33 15.29 21.31 22.01
N ALA A 34 14.38 20.32 21.95
CA ALA A 34 14.51 19.19 21.04
C ALA A 34 13.15 18.57 20.71
N VAL A 35 13.04 18.09 19.47
CA VAL A 35 12.00 17.18 18.99
C VAL A 35 12.71 15.92 18.50
N SER A 36 12.20 14.74 18.85
CA SER A 36 12.75 13.46 18.39
C SER A 36 11.66 12.53 17.86
N VAL A 37 12.09 11.66 16.94
CA VAL A 37 11.33 10.53 16.41
C VAL A 37 12.09 9.28 16.81
N ASP A 38 11.44 8.33 17.50
CA ASP A 38 12.03 7.07 17.96
C ASP A 38 13.35 7.25 18.73
N GLY A 39 13.40 8.31 19.55
CA GLY A 39 14.58 8.66 20.34
C GLY A 39 15.68 9.40 19.56
N ILE A 40 15.55 9.56 18.24
CA ILE A 40 16.52 10.27 17.39
C ILE A 40 16.11 11.74 17.30
N ALA A 41 16.98 12.65 17.77
CA ALA A 41 16.75 14.08 17.70
C ALA A 41 16.71 14.56 16.23
N LEU A 42 15.66 15.31 15.90
CA LEU A 42 15.50 15.93 14.59
C LEU A 42 16.34 17.21 14.48
N ALA A 43 17.02 17.35 13.35
CA ALA A 43 17.74 18.58 13.02
C ALA A 43 16.78 19.76 12.80
N THR A 44 17.27 20.97 13.07
CA THR A 44 16.55 22.21 12.78
C THR A 44 16.12 22.24 11.31
N GLY A 45 14.84 22.50 11.06
CA GLY A 45 14.26 22.50 9.72
C GLY A 45 13.66 21.17 9.26
N LYS A 46 13.79 20.07 10.04
CA LYS A 46 13.00 18.84 9.84
C LYS A 46 11.63 18.89 10.52
N TYR A 47 11.42 19.86 11.39
CA TYR A 47 10.13 20.15 11.98
C TYR A 47 9.92 21.67 12.04
N SER A 48 8.68 22.08 12.28
CA SER A 48 8.32 23.45 12.65
C SER A 48 7.37 23.42 13.84
N LEU A 49 7.55 24.36 14.76
CA LEU A 49 6.68 24.56 15.89
C LEU A 49 5.94 25.89 15.73
N SER A 50 4.64 25.87 15.96
CA SER A 50 3.74 27.02 15.95
C SER A 50 2.74 26.88 17.08
N SER A 51 1.96 27.94 17.34
CA SER A 51 0.94 27.94 18.38
C SER A 51 0.03 26.71 18.29
N GLY A 52 0.10 25.83 19.29
CA GLY A 52 -0.70 24.61 19.38
C GLY A 52 -0.38 23.50 18.36
N LYS A 53 0.69 23.62 17.55
CA LYS A 53 1.01 22.63 16.51
C LYS A 53 2.51 22.42 16.29
N LEU A 54 2.90 21.15 16.28
CA LEU A 54 4.19 20.64 15.84
C LEU A 54 4.01 19.93 14.50
N THR A 55 4.65 20.43 13.45
CA THR A 55 4.67 19.77 12.14
C THR A 55 6.00 19.06 11.95
N ILE A 56 5.97 17.74 11.78
CA ILE A 56 7.10 16.96 11.28
C ILE A 56 7.02 16.98 9.75
N LYS A 57 8.08 17.45 9.09
CA LYS A 57 8.04 17.60 7.63
C LYS A 57 7.98 16.25 6.92
N GLN A 58 7.35 16.24 5.75
CA GLN A 58 7.33 15.10 4.83
C GLN A 58 8.74 14.55 4.60
N GLY A 59 8.84 13.22 4.50
CA GLY A 59 10.09 12.51 4.23
C GLY A 59 11.07 12.44 5.41
N VAL A 60 10.68 12.94 6.60
CA VAL A 60 11.40 12.67 7.86
C VAL A 60 11.15 11.24 8.33
N ILE A 61 9.89 10.82 8.32
CA ILE A 61 9.48 9.45 8.59
C ILE A 61 9.16 8.81 7.24
N GLN A 62 9.90 7.75 6.90
CA GLN A 62 9.79 7.06 5.61
C GLN A 62 9.29 5.62 5.76
N ASN A 63 9.23 5.11 6.99
CA ASN A 63 8.69 3.79 7.26
C ASN A 63 7.25 3.94 7.75
N ALA A 64 6.37 3.06 7.29
CA ALA A 64 5.05 2.92 7.90
C ALA A 64 5.17 2.19 9.26
N GLY A 65 4.24 2.48 10.17
CA GLY A 65 4.19 1.90 11.51
C GLY A 65 3.98 2.94 12.61
N ASP A 66 4.12 2.49 13.85
CA ASP A 66 4.01 3.36 15.02
C ASP A 66 5.36 4.00 15.36
N HIS A 67 5.37 5.33 15.45
CA HIS A 67 6.54 6.14 15.78
C HIS A 67 6.34 6.90 17.09
N THR A 68 7.35 6.89 17.94
CA THR A 68 7.31 7.67 19.19
C THR A 68 7.83 9.08 18.92
N ILE A 69 6.95 10.07 19.02
CA ILE A 69 7.31 11.48 18.94
C ILE A 69 7.50 12.02 20.34
N SER A 70 8.66 12.63 20.61
CA SER A 70 8.95 13.25 21.89
C SER A 70 9.39 14.70 21.73
N VAL A 71 8.94 15.56 22.65
CA VAL A 71 9.30 16.97 22.71
C VAL A 71 9.87 17.29 24.09
N THR A 72 11.09 17.84 24.10
CA THR A 72 11.77 18.30 25.32
C THR A 72 11.77 19.82 25.36
N ALA A 73 11.42 20.38 26.51
CA ALA A 73 11.45 21.81 26.76
C ALA A 73 12.04 22.12 28.13
N THR A 74 12.85 23.18 28.22
CA THR A 74 13.51 23.61 29.47
C THR A 74 12.47 23.96 30.53
N GLY A 75 12.54 23.33 31.70
CA GLY A 75 11.59 23.56 32.80
C GLY A 75 10.29 22.76 32.73
N TYR A 76 10.13 21.91 31.71
CA TYR A 76 8.96 21.05 31.52
C TYR A 76 9.34 19.57 31.58
N GLN A 77 8.36 18.73 31.91
CA GLN A 77 8.51 17.28 31.72
C GLN A 77 8.41 16.97 30.22
N PRO A 78 9.10 15.92 29.72
CA PRO A 78 8.99 15.49 28.33
C PRO A 78 7.53 15.22 27.94
N SER A 79 7.18 15.62 26.73
CA SER A 79 5.85 15.39 26.13
C SER A 79 6.00 14.31 25.06
N VAL A 80 5.16 13.28 25.08
CA VAL A 80 5.31 12.09 24.24
C VAL A 80 3.97 11.69 23.63
N VAL A 81 3.98 11.25 22.37
CA VAL A 81 2.83 10.65 21.68
C VAL A 81 3.30 9.53 20.75
N THR A 82 2.47 8.50 20.60
CA THR A 82 2.63 7.51 19.54
C THR A 82 1.86 7.98 18.30
N GLN A 83 2.59 8.16 17.21
CA GLN A 83 2.06 8.52 15.91
C GLN A 83 2.05 7.28 15.01
N THR A 84 0.87 6.77 14.67
CA THR A 84 0.73 5.76 13.62
C THR A 84 0.90 6.43 12.26
N VAL A 85 1.80 5.94 11.44
CA VAL A 85 2.08 6.41 10.08
C VAL A 85 1.76 5.28 9.10
N THR A 86 0.94 5.56 8.09
CA THR A 86 0.58 4.59 7.05
C THR A 86 1.51 4.69 5.85
N ALA A 87 1.53 3.66 5.01
CA ALA A 87 2.25 3.69 3.74
C ALA A 87 1.66 4.78 2.83
N GLY A 88 2.51 5.28 1.93
CA GLY A 88 2.16 6.26 0.92
C GLY A 88 1.36 5.66 -0.24
N GLU A 89 1.26 6.42 -1.32
CA GLU A 89 0.66 5.95 -2.56
C GLU A 89 1.55 4.88 -3.22
N ALA A 90 0.95 3.77 -3.66
CA ALA A 90 1.67 2.73 -4.37
C ALA A 90 2.19 3.24 -5.71
N ILE A 91 3.45 2.92 -6.04
CA ILE A 91 4.06 3.29 -7.32
C ILE A 91 4.47 2.07 -8.12
N LEU A 92 4.44 2.20 -9.45
CA LEU A 92 4.85 1.12 -10.35
C LEU A 92 6.29 0.66 -10.10
N ALA A 93 7.22 1.59 -9.79
CA ALA A 93 8.63 1.27 -9.64
C ALA A 93 8.94 0.27 -8.50
N ASN A 94 8.09 0.22 -7.47
CA ASN A 94 8.26 -0.64 -6.30
C ASN A 94 7.20 -1.74 -6.20
N SER A 95 6.17 -1.70 -7.06
CA SER A 95 5.10 -2.69 -7.10
C SER A 95 5.39 -3.77 -8.16
N SER A 96 4.83 -4.96 -7.97
CA SER A 96 5.14 -6.11 -8.84
C SER A 96 3.92 -7.01 -9.09
N ALA A 97 4.00 -7.77 -10.18
CA ALA A 97 3.12 -8.87 -10.50
C ALA A 97 3.97 -10.08 -10.91
N VAL A 98 3.87 -11.18 -10.16
CA VAL A 98 4.64 -12.40 -10.37
C VAL A 98 3.68 -13.56 -10.58
N ALA A 99 3.77 -14.21 -11.74
CA ALA A 99 2.90 -15.32 -12.10
C ALA A 99 3.64 -16.64 -11.97
N LEU A 100 2.96 -17.60 -11.35
CA LEU A 100 3.36 -19.00 -11.26
C LEU A 100 2.26 -19.85 -11.86
N SER A 101 2.60 -20.70 -12.83
CA SER A 101 1.65 -21.62 -13.45
C SER A 101 2.00 -23.05 -13.09
N ASP A 102 0.98 -23.84 -12.78
CA ASP A 102 1.11 -25.26 -12.41
C ASP A 102 -0.17 -26.02 -12.78
N THR A 103 -0.13 -27.34 -12.68
CA THR A 103 -1.25 -28.26 -12.91
C THR A 103 -1.55 -28.99 -11.62
N ASN A 104 -2.83 -29.09 -11.26
CA ASN A 104 -3.23 -29.93 -10.13
C ASN A 104 -3.38 -31.41 -10.54
N SER A 105 -3.71 -32.27 -9.58
CA SER A 105 -3.87 -33.71 -9.79
C SER A 105 -5.07 -34.10 -10.67
N ASP A 106 -5.94 -33.14 -10.98
CA ASP A 106 -7.18 -33.32 -11.74
C ASP A 106 -7.03 -32.77 -13.17
N ASP A 107 -5.78 -32.57 -13.64
CA ASP A 107 -5.41 -31.99 -14.95
C ASP A 107 -5.96 -30.57 -15.17
N GLU A 108 -6.29 -29.86 -14.09
CA GLU A 108 -6.69 -28.46 -14.13
C GLU A 108 -5.44 -27.57 -14.01
N PHE A 109 -5.27 -26.71 -15.00
CA PHE A 109 -4.20 -25.74 -15.08
C PHE A 109 -4.60 -24.50 -14.30
N PHE A 110 -3.67 -23.96 -13.52
CA PHE A 110 -3.87 -22.69 -12.86
C PHE A 110 -2.66 -21.79 -13.01
N THR A 111 -2.93 -20.49 -13.05
CA THR A 111 -1.94 -19.43 -12.90
C THR A 111 -2.31 -18.62 -11.68
N GLU A 112 -1.42 -18.59 -10.69
CA GLU A 112 -1.52 -17.69 -9.56
C GLU A 112 -0.61 -16.48 -9.82
N VAL A 113 -1.22 -15.29 -9.89
CA VAL A 113 -0.47 -14.03 -9.99
C VAL A 113 -0.44 -13.37 -8.62
N THR A 114 0.72 -13.40 -7.97
CA THR A 114 0.96 -12.66 -6.73
C THR A 114 1.26 -11.21 -7.07
N LEU A 115 0.39 -10.31 -6.62
CA LEU A 115 0.51 -8.86 -6.78
C LEU A 115 1.03 -8.25 -5.49
N THR A 116 1.99 -7.34 -5.58
CA THR A 116 2.54 -6.62 -4.41
C THR A 116 2.50 -5.12 -4.66
N ALA A 117 1.83 -4.37 -3.77
CA ALA A 117 1.76 -2.91 -3.80
C ALA A 117 2.75 -2.31 -2.80
N LYS A 118 3.63 -1.42 -3.28
CA LYS A 118 4.54 -0.67 -2.42
C LYS A 118 4.61 0.80 -2.78
N ASP A 119 4.75 1.64 -1.76
CA ASP A 119 4.94 3.07 -1.93
C ASP A 119 6.35 3.44 -2.40
N GLN A 120 6.64 4.74 -2.55
CA GLN A 120 7.95 5.23 -2.99
C GLN A 120 9.11 4.92 -2.03
N TYR A 121 8.83 4.64 -0.76
CA TYR A 121 9.84 4.28 0.24
C TYR A 121 9.96 2.75 0.42
N GLY A 122 9.13 1.98 -0.29
CA GLY A 122 9.14 0.52 -0.25
C GLY A 122 8.25 -0.08 0.85
N ASN A 123 7.40 0.73 1.50
CA ASN A 123 6.45 0.21 2.47
C ASN A 123 5.33 -0.55 1.76
N PRO A 124 4.89 -1.69 2.31
CA PRO A 124 3.71 -2.38 1.80
C PRO A 124 2.46 -1.52 1.96
N VAL A 125 1.67 -1.39 0.89
CA VAL A 125 0.42 -0.64 0.91
C VAL A 125 -0.73 -1.61 1.17
N SER A 126 -1.26 -1.62 2.40
CA SER A 126 -2.40 -2.44 2.79
C SER A 126 -3.73 -1.84 2.34
N GLY A 127 -4.72 -2.68 2.03
CA GLY A 127 -6.02 -2.22 1.55
C GLY A 127 -5.99 -1.65 0.13
N TYR A 128 -4.94 -1.93 -0.64
CA TYR A 128 -4.75 -1.45 -2.00
C TYR A 128 -5.59 -2.26 -3.00
N GLN A 129 -6.26 -1.57 -3.92
CA GLN A 129 -7.14 -2.15 -4.92
C GLN A 129 -6.41 -2.27 -6.26
N PHE A 130 -5.89 -3.46 -6.58
CA PHE A 130 -5.41 -3.74 -7.93
C PHE A 130 -6.59 -3.90 -8.91
N LYS A 131 -6.29 -3.72 -10.20
CA LYS A 131 -7.22 -3.93 -11.31
C LYS A 131 -6.63 -4.87 -12.34
N TYR A 132 -7.49 -5.54 -13.11
CA TYR A 132 -7.08 -6.40 -14.21
C TYR A 132 -7.99 -6.25 -15.42
N ALA A 133 -7.51 -6.66 -16.59
CA ALA A 133 -8.31 -6.81 -17.80
C ALA A 133 -7.99 -8.16 -18.46
N LEU A 134 -8.96 -8.72 -19.16
CA LEU A 134 -8.89 -10.04 -19.79
C LEU A 134 -9.18 -9.95 -21.28
N THR A 135 -8.41 -10.69 -22.07
CA THR A 135 -8.74 -10.98 -23.47
C THR A 135 -8.88 -12.50 -23.61
N VAL A 136 -10.06 -12.94 -24.02
CA VAL A 136 -10.43 -14.32 -24.30
C VAL A 136 -10.53 -14.47 -25.81
N VAL A 137 -9.76 -15.40 -26.37
CA VAL A 137 -9.87 -15.84 -27.75
C VAL A 137 -10.47 -17.23 -27.72
N GLN A 138 -11.72 -17.35 -28.17
CA GLN A 138 -12.43 -18.64 -28.23
C GLN A 138 -11.99 -19.43 -29.47
N GLY A 139 -11.80 -20.73 -29.28
CA GLY A 139 -11.55 -21.76 -30.27
C GLY A 139 -12.83 -22.31 -30.89
N GLU A 140 -12.72 -23.47 -31.55
CA GLU A 140 -13.83 -24.07 -32.31
C GLU A 140 -14.81 -24.92 -31.46
N ASP A 141 -14.43 -25.27 -30.23
CA ASP A 141 -15.25 -26.09 -29.29
C ASP A 141 -16.18 -25.23 -28.41
N PRO A 142 -17.25 -25.82 -27.81
CA PRO A 142 -18.24 -25.06 -27.04
C PRO A 142 -17.60 -24.41 -25.80
N ALA A 143 -17.79 -23.08 -25.71
CA ALA A 143 -17.29 -22.15 -24.68
C ALA A 143 -16.78 -22.80 -23.38
N ASP A 144 -15.48 -23.08 -23.33
CA ASP A 144 -14.84 -23.37 -22.07
C ASP A 144 -14.90 -22.13 -21.17
N THR A 145 -15.04 -22.40 -19.88
CA THR A 145 -15.19 -21.35 -18.88
C THR A 145 -13.91 -21.25 -18.07
N TYR A 146 -13.26 -20.08 -18.14
CA TYR A 146 -12.17 -19.75 -17.23
C TYR A 146 -12.75 -19.35 -15.88
N LYS A 147 -12.06 -19.68 -14.79
CA LYS A 147 -12.32 -19.03 -13.49
C LYS A 147 -11.23 -18.02 -13.23
N VAL A 148 -11.59 -16.75 -13.21
CA VAL A 148 -10.67 -15.65 -12.93
C VAL A 148 -11.15 -14.92 -11.70
N ASP A 149 -10.30 -14.84 -10.69
CA ASP A 149 -10.64 -14.23 -9.40
C ASP A 149 -11.88 -14.89 -8.77
N GLY A 150 -12.04 -16.21 -8.97
CA GLY A 150 -13.21 -16.97 -8.51
C GLY A 150 -14.50 -16.76 -9.31
N LEU A 151 -14.49 -15.96 -10.37
CA LEU A 151 -15.64 -15.70 -11.24
C LEU A 151 -15.52 -16.48 -12.55
N ASP A 152 -16.64 -17.02 -13.03
CA ASP A 152 -16.72 -17.63 -14.35
C ASP A 152 -16.59 -16.55 -15.45
N VAL A 153 -15.69 -16.78 -16.41
CA VAL A 153 -15.36 -15.87 -17.52
C VAL A 153 -15.40 -16.64 -18.85
N THR A 154 -16.19 -16.14 -19.79
CA THR A 154 -16.35 -16.70 -21.15
C THR A 154 -16.12 -15.68 -22.26
N GLU A 155 -15.82 -14.43 -21.91
CA GLU A 155 -15.62 -13.32 -22.84
C GLU A 155 -14.60 -12.30 -22.32
N ASN A 156 -14.20 -11.38 -23.18
CA ASN A 156 -13.31 -10.27 -22.84
C ASN A 156 -13.85 -9.46 -21.65
N LYS A 157 -12.93 -9.05 -20.77
CA LYS A 157 -13.27 -8.17 -19.65
C LYS A 157 -12.42 -6.90 -19.72
N GLY A 158 -13.09 -5.76 -19.77
CA GLY A 158 -12.42 -4.46 -19.60
C GLY A 158 -11.75 -4.34 -18.22
N VAL A 159 -11.01 -3.25 -18.01
CA VAL A 159 -10.35 -3.00 -16.72
C VAL A 159 -11.38 -3.02 -15.59
N THR A 160 -11.21 -3.94 -14.65
CA THR A 160 -12.08 -4.18 -13.50
C THR A 160 -11.25 -4.33 -12.24
N GLU A 161 -11.88 -4.11 -11.09
CA GLU A 161 -11.27 -4.33 -9.76
C GLU A 161 -11.13 -5.82 -9.45
N LEU A 162 -10.04 -6.16 -8.77
CA LEU A 162 -9.87 -7.44 -8.10
C LEU A 162 -10.83 -7.52 -6.90
N GLN A 163 -11.39 -8.68 -6.59
CA GLN A 163 -12.34 -8.81 -5.49
C GLN A 163 -11.72 -8.58 -4.11
N GLN A 164 -10.43 -8.91 -3.96
CA GLN A 164 -9.69 -8.73 -2.72
C GLN A 164 -8.76 -7.52 -2.79
N LEU A 165 -8.66 -6.82 -1.67
CA LEU A 165 -7.65 -5.80 -1.43
C LEU A 165 -6.35 -6.47 -0.92
N THR A 166 -5.24 -5.74 -0.98
CA THR A 166 -4.00 -6.21 -0.39
C THR A 166 -4.09 -6.38 1.13
N ASP A 167 -3.39 -7.40 1.63
CA ASP A 167 -3.21 -7.66 3.06
C ASP A 167 -2.23 -6.67 3.73
N ALA A 168 -1.80 -6.96 4.95
CA ALA A 168 -0.85 -6.12 5.69
C ALA A 168 0.55 -6.08 5.06
N ASP A 169 0.92 -7.09 4.27
CA ASP A 169 2.18 -7.17 3.55
C ASP A 169 2.09 -6.55 2.14
N GLY A 170 0.96 -5.90 1.84
CA GLY A 170 0.72 -5.25 0.55
C GLY A 170 0.50 -6.27 -0.57
N GLN A 171 0.12 -7.50 -0.25
CA GLN A 171 -0.02 -8.59 -1.20
C GLN A 171 -1.46 -9.00 -1.43
N VAL A 172 -1.78 -9.40 -2.66
CA VAL A 172 -3.03 -10.08 -3.02
C VAL A 172 -2.79 -11.01 -4.20
N LYS A 173 -3.66 -11.99 -4.38
CA LYS A 173 -3.54 -13.00 -5.44
C LYS A 173 -4.68 -12.88 -6.43
N LEU A 174 -4.34 -12.88 -7.72
CA LEU A 174 -5.28 -13.17 -8.80
C LEU A 174 -5.10 -14.63 -9.19
N LEU A 175 -6.14 -15.45 -8.97
CA LEU A 175 -6.14 -16.84 -9.38
C LEU A 175 -6.88 -16.99 -10.71
N ILE A 176 -6.24 -17.63 -11.67
CA ILE A 176 -6.78 -17.99 -12.98
C ILE A 176 -6.76 -19.50 -13.07
N ILE A 177 -7.90 -20.10 -13.39
CA ILE A 177 -8.07 -21.55 -13.51
C ILE A 177 -8.69 -21.87 -14.86
N TYR A 178 -8.17 -22.91 -15.50
CA TYR A 178 -8.68 -23.44 -16.75
C TYR A 178 -8.57 -24.97 -16.76
N ALA A 179 -9.64 -25.65 -17.17
CA ALA A 179 -9.67 -27.10 -17.31
C ALA A 179 -9.40 -27.47 -18.77
N ASP A 180 -8.28 -28.15 -19.07
CA ASP A 180 -8.00 -28.61 -20.43
C ASP A 180 -8.87 -29.84 -20.74
N THR A 181 -9.89 -29.65 -21.57
CA THR A 181 -10.47 -30.77 -22.29
C THR A 181 -9.65 -31.00 -23.55
N MET A 182 -8.90 -32.12 -23.59
CA MET A 182 -7.97 -32.49 -24.67
C MET A 182 -8.36 -31.92 -26.05
N GLY A 183 -7.65 -30.88 -26.51
CA GLY A 183 -7.85 -30.28 -27.83
C GLY A 183 -8.27 -28.81 -27.84
N ASN A 184 -8.33 -28.16 -26.68
CA ASN A 184 -8.67 -26.75 -26.58
C ASN A 184 -7.61 -25.84 -27.27
N THR A 185 -8.11 -24.84 -28.02
CA THR A 185 -7.29 -23.81 -28.69
C THR A 185 -7.57 -22.40 -28.16
N ASP A 186 -8.32 -22.29 -27.07
CA ASP A 186 -8.69 -21.04 -26.43
C ASP A 186 -7.47 -20.42 -25.76
N GLU A 187 -7.35 -19.11 -25.89
CA GLU A 187 -6.26 -18.34 -25.30
C GLU A 187 -6.83 -17.27 -24.37
N LEU A 188 -6.45 -17.31 -23.11
CA LEU A 188 -6.68 -16.23 -22.15
C LEU A 188 -5.38 -15.47 -21.92
N THR A 189 -5.42 -14.16 -22.20
CA THR A 189 -4.37 -13.24 -21.75
C THR A 189 -4.92 -12.25 -20.74
N TYR A 190 -4.08 -11.82 -19.82
CA TYR A 190 -4.43 -10.89 -18.76
C TYR A 190 -3.43 -9.74 -18.67
N LYS A 191 -3.92 -8.60 -18.19
CA LYS A 191 -3.10 -7.42 -17.87
C LYS A 191 -3.44 -6.96 -16.47
N ILE A 192 -2.42 -6.58 -15.72
CA ILE A 192 -2.53 -6.07 -14.35
C ILE A 192 -2.29 -4.57 -14.34
N TYR A 193 -3.08 -3.85 -13.55
CA TYR A 193 -3.01 -2.40 -13.40
C TYR A 193 -3.00 -2.00 -11.93
N LEU A 194 -2.37 -0.87 -11.65
CA LEU A 194 -2.56 -0.12 -10.41
C LEU A 194 -4.03 0.35 -10.28
N ASN A 195 -4.36 0.92 -9.12
CA ASN A 195 -5.71 1.40 -8.77
C ASN A 195 -6.28 2.44 -9.75
N ASP A 196 -5.41 3.21 -10.43
CA ASP A 196 -5.77 4.18 -11.47
C ASP A 196 -6.44 3.53 -12.70
N GLY A 197 -6.26 2.22 -12.90
CA GLY A 197 -6.77 1.47 -14.05
C GLY A 197 -6.06 1.78 -15.37
N THR A 198 -4.96 2.53 -15.34
CA THR A 198 -4.20 2.95 -16.53
C THR A 198 -2.73 2.57 -16.46
N THR A 199 -2.12 2.57 -15.27
CA THR A 199 -0.72 2.19 -15.09
C THR A 199 -0.61 0.68 -15.04
N MET A 200 -0.13 0.10 -16.14
CA MET A 200 0.04 -1.35 -16.28
C MET A 200 1.32 -1.84 -15.58
N ILE A 201 1.20 -2.93 -14.84
CA ILE A 201 2.30 -3.61 -14.17
C ILE A 201 2.77 -4.77 -15.05
N PRO A 202 4.04 -4.80 -15.49
CA PRO A 202 4.58 -5.95 -16.21
C PRO A 202 4.52 -7.20 -15.36
N VAL A 203 3.97 -8.28 -15.91
CA VAL A 203 3.91 -9.59 -15.25
C VAL A 203 5.20 -10.33 -15.51
N THR A 204 5.84 -10.82 -14.46
CA THR A 204 7.01 -11.70 -14.54
C THR A 204 6.56 -13.14 -14.34
N ASN A 205 6.78 -14.00 -15.34
CA ASN A 205 6.52 -15.44 -15.22
C ASN A 205 7.75 -16.13 -14.64
N LEU A 206 7.55 -16.99 -13.64
CA LEU A 206 8.57 -17.82 -13.01
C LEU A 206 8.54 -19.26 -13.49
#